data_AF-A0A9P7XEF5-F1
#
_entry.id   AF-A0A9P7XEF5-F1
#
_cell.length_a   1.000
_cell.length_b   1.000
_cell.length_c   1.000
_cell.angle_alpha   90.00
_cell.angle_beta   90.00
_cell.angle_gamma   90.00
#
_symmetry.space_group_name_H-M   'P 1'
#
loop_
_entity.id
_entity.type
_entity.pdbx_description
1 polymer ?
#
loop_
_entity_poly.entity_id
_entity_poly.type
_entity_poly.pdbx_seq_one_letter_code
_entity_poly.pdbx_strand_id
1 'polypeptide(L)'
;MGVPGLWNILRPAKREVSLLCLTMNDGAEEHPEVSTGYRISIDAGIWFYHTTCSRKGENHELQPPFFRLIQLLKLPMRTPSSSLMVRLIRLRARLKLSLHISTKPE
;
A
#
# COMPACT_ATOMS: atom_id res chain seq x y z
N MET A 1 -12.90 -1.91 -17.00
CA MET A 1 -13.86 -1.14 -17.83
C MET A 1 -15.08 -0.84 -16.96
N GLY A 2 -15.38 0.43 -16.69
CA GLY A 2 -16.48 0.83 -15.80
C GLY A 2 -17.80 1.01 -16.55
N VAL A 3 -18.92 1.05 -15.81
CA VAL A 3 -20.24 1.40 -16.37
C VAL A 3 -20.26 2.88 -16.76
N PRO A 4 -20.44 3.24 -18.05
CA PRO A 4 -20.47 4.64 -18.48
C PRO A 4 -21.56 5.43 -17.75
N GLY A 5 -21.26 6.64 -17.30
CA GLY A 5 -22.22 7.53 -16.64
C GLY A 5 -22.51 7.24 -15.16
N LEU A 6 -22.19 6.05 -14.64
CA LEU A 6 -22.44 5.67 -13.24
C LEU A 6 -21.78 6.64 -12.24
N TRP A 7 -20.57 7.09 -12.54
CA TRP A 7 -19.84 8.01 -11.67
C TRP A 7 -20.55 9.35 -11.49
N ASN A 8 -21.32 9.84 -12.47
CA ASN A 8 -22.04 11.11 -12.34
C ASN A 8 -23.18 11.01 -11.31
N ILE A 9 -23.77 9.83 -11.16
CA ILE A 9 -24.84 9.55 -10.19
C ILE A 9 -24.25 9.33 -8.79
N LEU A 10 -23.13 8.61 -8.68
CA LEU A 10 -22.51 8.28 -7.38
C LEU A 10 -21.66 9.41 -6.80
N ARG A 11 -21.17 10.35 -7.62
CA ARG A 11 -20.26 11.43 -7.19
C ARG A 11 -20.77 12.22 -5.97
N PRO A 12 -22.06 12.61 -5.85
CA PRO A 12 -22.56 13.32 -4.68
C PRO A 12 -22.44 12.51 -3.38
N ALA A 13 -22.46 11.18 -3.46
CA ALA A 13 -22.31 10.29 -2.30
C ALA A 13 -20.84 9.92 -2.01
N LYS A 14 -19.89 10.35 -2.86
CA LYS A 14 -18.45 10.11 -2.63
C LYS A 14 -18.01 10.84 -1.37
N ARG A 15 -17.35 10.11 -0.47
CA ARG A 15 -16.59 10.71 0.64
C ARG A 15 -15.09 10.63 0.36
N GLU A 16 -14.37 11.71 0.58
CA GLU A 16 -12.91 11.71 0.55
C GLU A 16 -12.39 11.72 1.99
N VAL A 17 -11.66 10.66 2.35
CA VAL A 17 -11.16 10.45 3.72
C VAL A 17 -9.71 10.01 3.66
N SER A 18 -8.91 10.50 4.60
CA SER A 18 -7.54 10.02 4.78
C SER A 18 -7.55 8.56 5.23
N LEU A 19 -6.69 7.74 4.59
CA LEU A 19 -6.51 6.35 4.98
C LEU A 19 -6.07 6.23 6.45
N LEU A 20 -5.31 7.20 6.98
CA LEU A 20 -4.93 7.23 8.39
C LEU A 20 -6.17 7.38 9.31
N CYS A 21 -7.09 8.27 8.95
CA CYS A 21 -8.31 8.53 9.71
C CYS A 21 -9.20 7.28 9.77
N LEU A 22 -9.40 6.60 8.63
CA LEU A 22 -10.12 5.32 8.57
C LEU A 22 -9.46 4.26 9.47
N THR A 23 -8.12 4.18 9.45
CA THR A 23 -7.40 3.17 10.24
C THR A 23 -7.43 3.43 11.75
N MET A 24 -7.60 4.68 12.17
CA MET A 24 -7.64 5.07 13.59
C MET A 24 -9.04 5.01 14.19
N ASN A 25 -10.06 5.48 13.45
CA ASN A 25 -11.42 5.60 13.97
C ASN A 25 -12.19 4.28 13.77
N ASP A 26 -12.33 3.84 12.52
CA ASP A 26 -13.21 2.71 12.18
C ASP A 26 -12.63 1.37 12.65
N GLY A 27 -11.31 1.24 12.61
CA GLY A 27 -10.62 0.02 13.06
C GLY A 27 -10.66 -0.22 14.57
N ALA A 28 -10.91 0.82 15.38
CA ALA A 28 -10.95 0.75 16.84
C ALA A 28 -12.38 0.70 17.38
N GLU A 29 -13.31 1.42 16.74
CA GLU A 29 -14.71 1.54 17.20
C GLU A 29 -15.56 0.30 16.87
N GLU A 30 -15.36 -0.36 15.73
CA GLU A 30 -16.22 -1.47 15.30
C GLU A 30 -16.00 -2.79 16.09
N HIS A 31 -14.81 -2.98 16.68
CA HIS A 31 -14.45 -4.24 17.35
C HIS A 31 -13.59 -4.03 18.62
N PRO A 32 -14.19 -3.58 19.74
CA PRO A 32 -13.46 -3.27 20.98
C PRO A 32 -12.78 -4.48 21.64
N GLU A 33 -13.31 -5.69 21.43
CA GLU A 33 -12.74 -6.92 22.02
C GLU A 33 -11.58 -7.51 21.20
N VAL A 34 -11.39 -7.03 19.97
CA VAL A 34 -10.39 -7.54 19.04
C VAL A 34 -9.45 -6.38 18.71
N SER A 35 -8.36 -6.26 19.46
CA SER A 35 -7.30 -5.24 19.35
C SER A 35 -6.51 -5.33 18.02
N THR A 36 -7.16 -5.41 16.88
CA THR A 36 -6.52 -5.77 15.62
C THR A 36 -6.90 -4.75 14.57
N GLY A 37 -5.90 -3.98 14.14
CA GLY A 37 -6.08 -2.82 13.27
C GLY A 37 -6.84 -3.07 11.97
N TYR A 38 -7.11 -1.97 11.28
CA TYR A 38 -7.96 -1.92 10.10
C TYR A 38 -7.49 -2.87 8.98
N ARG A 39 -8.44 -3.60 8.37
CA ARG A 39 -8.17 -4.53 7.27
C ARG A 39 -8.63 -3.93 5.96
N ILE A 40 -7.76 -3.95 4.94
CA ILE A 40 -8.10 -3.51 3.59
C ILE A 40 -7.69 -4.58 2.57
N SER A 41 -8.60 -4.91 1.66
CA SER A 41 -8.30 -5.73 0.49
C SER A 41 -8.06 -4.81 -0.70
N ILE A 42 -6.89 -4.92 -1.32
CA ILE A 42 -6.48 -4.09 -2.45
C ILE A 42 -6.45 -4.97 -3.70
N ASP A 43 -7.22 -4.58 -4.72
CA ASP A 43 -7.13 -5.20 -6.04
C ASP A 43 -5.77 -4.87 -6.67
N ALA A 44 -5.02 -5.91 -7.06
CA ALA A 44 -3.73 -5.75 -7.72
C ALA A 44 -3.84 -5.02 -9.07
N GLY A 45 -5.01 -5.09 -9.71
CA GLY A 45 -5.30 -4.47 -10.98
C GLY A 45 -5.18 -2.94 -10.98
N ILE A 46 -5.27 -2.30 -9.81
CA ILE A 46 -5.05 -0.86 -9.68
C ILE A 46 -3.66 -0.44 -10.12
N TRP A 47 -2.66 -1.34 -10.00
CA TRP A 47 -1.28 -1.00 -10.28
C TRP A 47 -0.95 -0.97 -11.77
N PHE A 48 -1.69 -1.68 -12.64
CA PHE A 48 -1.36 -1.78 -14.08
C PHE A 48 -1.17 -0.43 -14.78
N TYR A 49 -1.93 0.59 -14.39
CA TYR A 49 -1.81 1.94 -14.95
C TYR A 49 -0.81 2.83 -14.19
N HIS A 50 -0.51 2.50 -12.94
CA HIS A 50 0.40 3.29 -12.11
C HIS A 50 1.87 2.88 -12.25
N THR A 51 2.14 1.64 -12.68
CA THR A 51 3.49 1.12 -12.89
C THR A 51 4.13 1.60 -14.19
N THR A 52 3.32 1.94 -15.19
CA THR A 52 3.76 2.45 -16.51
C THR A 52 4.41 3.85 -16.44
N CYS A 53 4.28 4.56 -15.32
CA CYS A 53 4.85 5.89 -15.13
C CYS A 53 6.32 5.87 -14.65
N SER A 54 6.84 4.73 -14.19
CA SER A 54 8.24 4.61 -13.77
C SER A 54 9.15 4.44 -14.99
N ARG A 55 10.15 5.30 -15.15
CA ARG A 55 10.98 5.33 -16.38
C ARG A 55 12.45 4.96 -16.19
N LYS A 56 12.91 4.69 -14.96
CA LYS A 56 14.34 4.48 -14.67
C LYS A 56 14.57 3.37 -13.64
N GLY A 57 15.66 2.61 -13.82
CA GLY A 57 16.11 1.55 -12.92
C GLY A 57 15.61 0.15 -13.30
N GLU A 58 16.24 -0.87 -12.72
CA GLU A 58 15.80 -2.26 -12.84
C GLU A 58 14.43 -2.44 -12.19
N ASN A 59 13.60 -3.31 -12.78
CA ASN A 59 12.27 -3.63 -12.26
C ASN A 59 11.41 -2.38 -11.95
N HIS A 60 11.47 -1.35 -12.81
CA HIS A 60 10.82 -0.06 -12.59
C HIS A 60 9.30 -0.17 -12.35
N GLU A 61 8.65 -1.17 -12.95
CA GLU A 61 7.24 -1.48 -12.75
C GLU A 61 6.93 -1.93 -11.31
N LEU A 62 7.88 -2.56 -10.62
CA LEU A 62 7.69 -3.05 -9.26
C LEU A 62 8.00 -1.99 -8.19
N GLN A 63 8.68 -0.91 -8.56
CA GLN A 63 9.08 0.13 -7.60
C GLN A 63 7.88 0.87 -6.99
N PRO A 64 6.89 1.37 -7.77
CA PRO A 64 5.72 2.04 -7.19
C PRO A 64 4.91 1.18 -6.21
N PRO A 65 4.50 -0.06 -6.55
CA PRO A 65 3.76 -0.90 -5.61
C PRO A 65 4.61 -1.25 -4.38
N PHE A 66 5.92 -1.45 -4.53
CA PHE A 66 6.81 -1.71 -3.40
C PHE A 66 6.85 -0.54 -2.40
N PHE A 67 7.04 0.70 -2.87
CA PHE A 67 7.02 1.86 -1.98
C PHE A 67 5.66 2.12 -1.36
N ARG A 68 4.58 1.83 -2.10
CA ARG A 68 3.21 1.90 -1.57
C ARG A 68 2.96 0.87 -0.47
N LEU A 69 3.44 -0.35 -0.61
CA LEU A 69 3.40 -1.35 0.46
C LEU A 69 4.19 -0.89 1.70
N ILE A 70 5.33 -0.22 1.53
CA ILE A 70 6.06 0.37 2.66
C ILE A 70 5.24 1.47 3.34
N GLN A 71 4.55 2.33 2.59
CA GLN A 71 3.67 3.36 3.16
C GLN A 71 2.50 2.73 3.93
N LEU A 72 1.89 1.68 3.38
CA LEU A 72 0.84 0.92 4.03
C LEU A 72 1.32 0.28 5.35
N LEU A 73 2.55 -0.25 5.40
CA LEU A 73 3.14 -0.79 6.63
C LEU A 73 3.37 0.26 7.74
N LYS A 74 3.33 1.55 7.44
CA LYS A 74 3.43 2.62 8.46
C LYS A 74 2.07 2.97 9.09
N LEU A 75 0.97 2.54 8.49
CA LEU A 75 -0.36 2.78 9.01
C LEU A 75 -0.72 1.70 10.02
N PRO A 76 -1.63 1.99 10.97
CA PRO A 76 -2.13 1.02 11.95
C PRO A 76 -3.09 0.00 11.29
N MET A 77 -2.59 -0.72 10.27
CA MET A 77 -3.32 -1.75 9.54
C MET A 77 -2.88 -3.14 9.99
N ARG A 78 -3.83 -4.07 9.98
CA ARG A 78 -3.52 -5.47 10.30
C ARG A 78 -2.80 -6.11 9.12
N THR A 79 -1.59 -6.58 9.37
CA THR A 79 -0.86 -7.43 8.43
C THR A 79 -1.36 -8.88 8.54
N PRO A 80 -1.45 -9.63 7.42
CA PRO A 80 -1.75 -11.05 7.49
C PRO A 80 -0.53 -11.79 8.07
N SER A 81 -0.67 -12.28 9.31
CA SER A 81 0.30 -13.12 10.04
C SER A 81 1.67 -12.47 10.35
N SER A 82 2.09 -12.61 11.61
CA SER A 82 3.37 -12.12 12.17
C SER A 82 4.62 -12.57 11.39
N SER A 83 4.53 -13.66 10.63
CA SER A 83 5.62 -14.21 9.80
C SER A 83 5.98 -13.32 8.60
N LEU A 84 4.99 -12.70 7.95
CA LEU A 84 5.23 -11.86 6.76
C LEU A 84 5.82 -10.49 7.13
N MET A 85 5.46 -9.96 8.30
CA MET A 85 5.97 -8.68 8.77
C MET A 85 7.46 -8.75 9.15
N VAL A 86 7.89 -9.83 9.82
CA VAL A 86 9.32 -10.09 10.07
C VAL A 86 10.08 -10.27 8.76
N ARG A 87 9.49 -10.96 7.77
CA ARG A 87 10.08 -11.10 6.43
C ARG A 87 10.18 -9.77 5.69
N LEU A 88 9.18 -8.91 5.75
CA LEU A 88 9.17 -7.59 5.09
C LEU A 88 10.10 -6.58 5.80
N ILE A 89 10.20 -6.61 7.13
CA ILE A 89 11.19 -5.82 7.89
C ILE A 89 12.60 -6.29 7.55
N ARG A 90 12.85 -7.61 7.51
CA ARG A 90 14.12 -8.18 7.05
C ARG A 90 14.40 -7.81 5.60
N LEU A 91 13.40 -7.87 4.72
CA LEU A 91 13.51 -7.47 3.30
C LEU A 91 13.84 -5.97 3.18
N ARG A 92 13.24 -5.11 4.00
CA ARG A 92 13.52 -3.67 4.06
C ARG A 92 14.96 -3.38 4.52
N ALA A 93 15.46 -4.12 5.51
CA ALA A 93 16.86 -4.04 5.94
C ALA A 93 17.82 -4.55 4.84
N ARG A 94 17.47 -5.67 4.20
CA ARG A 94 18.26 -6.30 3.14
C ARG A 94 18.31 -5.46 1.86
N LEU A 95 17.19 -4.85 1.47
CA LEU A 95 17.11 -3.94 0.32
C LEU A 95 17.77 -2.58 0.60
N LYS A 96 17.76 -2.08 1.85
CA LYS A 96 18.60 -0.91 2.23
C LYS A 96 20.09 -1.21 2.07
N LEU A 97 20.52 -2.44 2.40
CA LEU A 97 21.89 -2.91 2.17
C LEU A 97 22.18 -3.12 0.67
N SER A 98 21.24 -3.65 -0.12
CA SER A 98 21.44 -3.84 -1.56
C SER A 98 21.41 -2.52 -2.36
N LEU A 99 20.61 -1.53 -1.96
CA LEU A 99 20.55 -0.22 -2.63
C LEU A 99 21.76 0.67 -2.34
N HIS A 100 22.62 0.32 -1.36
CA HIS A 100 23.90 0.99 -1.09
C HIS A 100 25.09 0.39 -1.88
N ILE A 101 24.88 -0.61 -2.75
CA ILE A 101 25.98 -1.28 -3.48
C ILE A 101 25.96 -0.99 -4.99
N SER A 102 25.06 -0.13 -5.50
CA SER A 102 25.11 0.33 -6.90
C SER A 102 25.37 1.83 -7.02
N THR A 103 26.47 2.27 -6.41
CA THR A 103 27.26 3.39 -6.94
C THR A 103 28.64 2.83 -7.23
N LYS A 104 28.81 2.16 -8.38
CA LYS A 104 30.14 1.92 -8.92
C LYS A 104 30.55 3.12 -9.79
N PRO A 105 31.77 3.65 -9.59
CA PRO A 105 32.30 4.77 -10.34
C PRO A 105 32.91 4.26 -11.64
N GLU A 106 32.54 4.87 -12.77
CA GLU A 106 33.39 5.09 -13.95
C GLU A 106 32.98 6.44 -14.58
#